data_AF-A0A5M3XEW8-F1
#
_entry.id   AF-A0A5M3XEW8-F1
#
_cell.length_a   1.000
_cell.length_b   1.000
_cell.length_c   1.000
_cell.angle_alpha   90.00
_cell.angle_beta   90.00
_cell.angle_gamma   90.00
#
_symmetry.space_group_name_H-M   'P 1'
#
loop_
_entity.id
_entity.type
_entity.pdbx_description
1 polymer ?
#
loop_
_entity_poly.entity_id
_entity_poly.type
_entity_poly.pdbx_seq_one_letter_code
_entity_poly.pdbx_strand_id
1 'polypeptide(L)' 'MRRRQHVRGRLAAFKVPDRVEFGALPKTASGKIRTFELRAAAWAGHERIGMVGGQRTD' A
#
# COMPACT_ATOMS: atom_id res chain seq x y z
N MET A 1 1.71 18.47 -10.66
CA MET A 1 0.97 17.24 -11.01
C MET A 1 1.58 16.53 -12.23
N ARG A 2 2.75 15.87 -12.11
CA ARG A 2 3.46 15.24 -13.26
C ARG A 2 3.57 13.70 -13.20
N ARG A 3 3.27 13.09 -12.05
CA ARG A 3 3.50 11.66 -11.78
C ARG A 3 2.50 10.74 -12.47
N ARG A 4 1.22 11.11 -12.52
CA ARG A 4 0.17 10.28 -13.16
C ARG A 4 0.37 10.16 -14.67
N GLN A 5 0.74 11.23 -15.35
CA GLN A 5 1.06 11.20 -16.79
C GLN A 5 2.29 10.32 -17.07
N HIS A 6 3.32 10.41 -16.23
CA HIS A 6 4.54 9.63 -16.35
C HIS A 6 4.30 8.12 -16.30
N VAL A 7 3.39 7.64 -15.45
CA VAL A 7 3.07 6.21 -15.36
C VAL A 7 2.07 5.76 -16.42
N ARG A 8 1.12 6.62 -16.86
CA ARG A 8 0.12 6.25 -17.89
C ARG A 8 0.71 5.93 -19.25
N GLY A 9 1.88 6.47 -19.59
CA GLY A 9 2.58 6.13 -20.82
C GLY A 9 3.38 4.82 -20.76
N ARG A 10 3.45 4.17 -19.59
CA ARG A 10 4.32 2.99 -19.35
C ARG A 10 3.60 1.80 -18.72
N LEU A 11 2.50 2.04 -18.02
CA LEU A 11 1.72 1.03 -17.32
C LEU A 11 0.31 0.99 -17.91
N ALA A 12 -0.30 -0.20 -17.86
CA ALA A 12 -1.72 -0.36 -18.11
C ALA A 12 -2.53 0.51 -17.13
N ALA A 13 -3.67 1.04 -17.59
CA ALA A 13 -4.45 2.03 -16.84
C ALA A 13 -4.85 1.55 -15.43
N PHE A 14 -5.17 0.26 -15.26
CA PHE A 14 -5.56 -0.33 -13.97
C PHE A 14 -4.40 -0.44 -12.96
N LYS A 15 -3.14 -0.28 -13.39
CA LYS A 15 -1.95 -0.30 -12.51
C LYS A 15 -1.53 1.10 -12.06
N VAL A 16 -2.20 2.14 -12.55
CA VAL A 16 -1.90 3.52 -12.21
C VAL A 16 -2.35 3.77 -10.77
N PRO A 17 -1.48 4.23 -9.85
CA PRO A 17 -1.88 4.50 -8.48
C PRO A 17 -2.94 5.60 -8.42
N ASP A 18 -3.99 5.39 -7.62
CA ASP A 18 -5.04 6.38 -7.37
C ASP A 18 -4.55 7.52 -6.46
N ARG A 19 -3.69 7.19 -5.49
CA ARG A 19 -3.11 8.13 -4.52
C ARG A 19 -1.61 7.91 -4.38
N VAL A 20 -0.86 9.00 -4.19
CA VAL A 20 0.59 8.95 -3.92
C VAL A 20 0.91 9.89 -2.77
N GLU A 21 1.46 9.33 -1.69
CA GLU A 21 1.89 10.05 -0.50
C GLU A 21 3.41 10.03 -0.39
N PHE A 22 3.99 11.11 0.14
CA PHE A 22 5.39 11.16 0.50
C PHE A 22 5.51 11.28 2.01
N GLY A 23 6.43 10.50 2.57
CA GLY A 23 6.68 10.47 4.00
C GLY A 23 7.82 9.52 4.32
N ALA A 24 8.10 9.37 5.61
CA ALA A 24 9.06 8.38 6.07
C ALA A 24 8.56 6.97 5.76
N LEU A 25 9.44 6.11 5.21
CA LEU A 25 9.10 4.72 4.95
C LEU A 25 9.55 3.85 6.13
N PRO A 26 8.68 2.95 6.63
CA PRO A 26 9.07 2.01 7.66
C PRO A 26 10.12 1.05 7.09
N LYS A 27 11.27 0.97 7.76
CA LYS A 27 12.42 0.16 7.32
C LYS A 27 12.97 -0.70 8.44
N THR A 28 13.40 -1.91 8.12
CA THR A 28 14.16 -2.79 9.03
C THR A 28 15.53 -2.21 9.36
N ALA A 29 16.23 -2.80 10.34
CA ALA A 29 17.62 -2.44 10.64
C ALA A 29 18.56 -2.55 9.42
N SER A 30 18.28 -3.49 8.51
CA SER A 30 18.99 -3.64 7.23
C SER A 30 18.46 -2.76 6.10
N GLY A 31 17.50 -1.86 6.38
CA GLY A 31 16.97 -0.89 5.41
C GLY A 31 15.86 -1.41 4.49
N LYS A 32 15.40 -2.66 4.62
CA LYS A 32 14.30 -3.21 3.82
C LYS A 32 12.98 -2.52 4.18
N ILE A 33 12.22 -2.10 3.17
CA ILE A 33 10.90 -1.49 3.38
C ILE A 33 9.93 -2.53 3.94
N ARG A 34 9.24 -2.21 5.03
CA ARG A 34 8.21 -3.06 5.62
C ARG A 34 6.86 -2.81 4.97
N THR A 35 6.63 -3.46 3.83
CA THR A 35 5.41 -3.27 3.03
C THR A 35 4.13 -3.69 3.75
N PHE A 36 4.21 -4.57 4.75
CA PHE A 36 3.03 -5.02 5.50
C PHE A 36 2.44 -3.91 6.37
N GLU A 37 3.28 -3.07 7.01
CA GLU A 37 2.83 -1.89 7.77
C GLU A 37 2.17 -0.87 6.84
N LEU A 38 2.77 -0.63 5.67
CA LEU A 38 2.21 0.26 4.66
C LEU A 38 0.85 -0.25 4.14
N ARG A 39 0.70 -1.56 3.92
CA ARG A 39 -0.58 -2.16 3.52
C ARG A 39 -1.63 -2.08 4.63
N ALA A 40 -1.23 -2.33 5.88
CA ALA A 40 -2.13 -2.23 7.02
C ALA A 40 -2.67 -0.80 7.18
N ALA A 41 -1.79 0.20 7.07
CA ALA A 41 -2.19 1.61 7.09
C ALA A 41 -3.10 1.97 5.91
N ALA A 42 -2.77 1.53 4.69
CA ALA A 42 -3.59 1.79 3.50
C ALA A 42 -4.97 1.13 3.55
N TRP A 43 -5.12 0.02 4.30
CA TRP A 43 -6.37 -0.72 4.45
C TRP A 43 -7.11 -0.36 5.75
N ALA A 44 -6.58 0.53 6.58
CA ALA A 44 -7.26 0.98 7.80
C ALA A 44 -8.59 1.66 7.42
N GLY A 45 -9.70 1.16 7.96
CA GLY A 45 -11.04 1.65 7.65
C GLY A 45 -11.65 1.08 6.35
N HIS A 46 -10.96 0.19 5.65
CA HIS A 46 -11.50 -0.53 4.49
C HIS A 46 -11.87 -1.96 4.87
N GLU A 47 -13.03 -2.44 4.40
CA GLU A 47 -13.42 -3.83 4.57
C GLU A 47 -12.44 -4.73 3.82
N ARG A 48 -11.86 -5.70 4.52
CA ARG A 48 -10.94 -6.65 3.90
C ARG A 48 -11.73 -7.67 3.11
N ILE A 49 -11.59 -7.66 1.79
CA ILE A 49 -12.14 -8.72 0.95
C ILE A 49 -11.44 -10.04 1.34
N GLY A 50 -12.14 -10.92 2.07
CA GLY A 50 -11.68 -12.28 2.39
C GLY A 50 -11.16 -12.59 3.81
N MET A 51 -11.40 -11.75 4.82
CA MET A 51 -11.22 -12.18 6.22
C MET A 51 -12.56 -12.60 6.84
N VAL A 52 -12.91 -13.88 6.74
CA VAL A 52 -13.86 -14.51 7.67
C VAL A 52 -13.15 -14.61 9.02
N GLY A 53 -13.84 -14.21 10.08
CA GLY A 53 -13.33 -14.03 11.43
C GLY A 53 -12.45 -15.15 11.99
N GLY A 54 -11.50 -14.74 12.82
CA GLY A 54 -10.64 -15.63 13.57
C GLY A 54 -9.68 -14.80 14.41
N GLN A 55 -10.19 -14.21 15.49
CA GLN A 55 -9.32 -13.78 16.57
C GLN A 55 -8.62 -15.04 17.09
N ARG A 56 -7.30 -15.13 16.90
CA ARG A 56 -6.50 -15.99 17.77
C ARG A 56 -6.39 -15.25 19.09
N THR A 57 -7.31 -15.55 19.99
CA THR A 57 -7.01 -15.49 21.41
C THR A 57 -6.09 -16.67 21.69
N ASP A 58 -4.92 -16.34 22.21
CA ASP A 58 -4.03 -17.21 22.95
C ASP A 58 -4.74 -18.04 24.03
#